data_AF-A0A9E5LTD0-F1
#
_entry.id   AF-A0A9E5LTD0-F1
#
_cell.length_a   1.000
_cell.length_b   1.000
_cell.length_c   1.000
_cell.angle_alpha   90.00
_cell.angle_beta   90.00
_cell.angle_gamma   90.00
#
_symmetry.space_group_name_H-M   'P 1'
#
loop_
_entity.id
_entity.type
_entity.pdbx_description
1 polymer ?
#
loop_
_entity_poly.entity_id
_entity_poly.type
_entity_poly.pdbx_seq_one_letter_code
_entity_poly.pdbx_strand_id
1 'polypeptide(L)'
;MSNEKDVSRRAVLCGLAVLTLGLVPDTAIAATGVKVLANGKVEVTLSGNPALKKVGGVVQFTDGAGQSVALVRTGKSASAYRALNLSCTHEGTNVQKSG
;
A
#
# COMPACT_ATOMS: atom_id res chain seq x y z
N MET A 1 -26.28 -47.78 12.94
CA MET A 1 -26.57 -46.46 13.56
C MET A 1 -25.65 -45.45 12.90
N SER A 2 -26.06 -44.91 11.76
CA SER A 2 -25.27 -43.91 11.03
C SER A 2 -25.41 -42.57 11.74
N ASN A 3 -24.30 -42.04 12.25
CA ASN A 3 -24.24 -40.75 12.92
C ASN A 3 -24.07 -39.67 11.85
N GLU A 4 -25.18 -39.27 11.22
CA GLU A 4 -25.25 -38.10 10.36
C GLU A 4 -25.05 -36.85 11.23
N LYS A 5 -23.87 -36.24 11.10
CA LYS A 5 -23.56 -34.97 11.71
C LYS A 5 -24.38 -33.91 10.96
N ASP A 6 -25.48 -33.46 11.54
CA ASP A 6 -26.30 -32.37 10.97
C ASP A 6 -25.48 -31.07 11.02
N VAL A 7 -24.79 -30.77 9.92
CA VAL A 7 -24.05 -29.52 9.77
C VAL A 7 -25.09 -28.43 9.54
N SER A 8 -25.35 -27.64 10.58
CA SER A 8 -26.34 -26.57 10.54
C SER A 8 -26.09 -25.63 9.35
N ARG A 9 -27.10 -25.43 8.51
CA ARG A 9 -27.03 -24.49 7.37
C ARG A 9 -26.60 -23.08 7.79
N ARG A 10 -26.94 -22.67 9.03
CA ARG A 10 -26.44 -21.42 9.62
C ARG A 10 -24.94 -21.43 9.88
N ALA A 11 -24.37 -22.54 10.35
CA ALA A 11 -22.94 -22.66 10.55
C ALA A 11 -22.17 -22.57 9.22
N VAL A 12 -22.73 -23.13 8.14
CA VAL A 12 -22.16 -23.00 6.79
C VAL A 12 -22.21 -21.55 6.30
N LEU A 13 -23.37 -20.89 6.42
CA LEU A 13 -23.54 -19.50 5.97
C LEU A 13 -22.71 -18.50 6.78
N CYS A 14 -22.67 -18.66 8.10
CA CYS A 14 -21.85 -17.82 8.98
C CYS A 14 -20.35 -18.09 8.78
N GLY A 15 -19.94 -19.34 8.58
CA GLY A 15 -18.55 -19.69 8.26
C GLY A 15 -18.09 -19.04 6.95
N LEU A 16 -18.94 -19.07 5.91
CA LEU A 16 -18.63 -18.46 4.61
C LEU A 16 -18.50 -16.93 4.68
N ALA A 17 -19.29 -16.27 5.54
CA ALA A 17 -19.20 -14.83 5.78
C ALA A 17 -17.89 -14.40 6.48
N VAL A 18 -17.27 -15.27 7.29
CA VAL A 18 -15.98 -14.97 7.93
C VAL A 18 -14.84 -15.05 6.90
N LEU A 19 -14.91 -15.94 5.92
CA LEU A 19 -13.89 -16.03 4.86
C LEU A 19 -13.85 -14.79 3.95
N THR A 20 -14.97 -14.09 3.75
CA THR A 20 -15.00 -12.90 2.87
C THR A 20 -14.40 -11.65 3.54
N LEU A 21 -14.38 -11.58 4.87
CA LEU A 21 -13.78 -10.48 5.64
C LEU A 21 -12.29 -10.72 5.94
N GLY A 22 -11.85 -11.98 6.02
CA GLY A 22 -10.45 -12.33 6.29
C GLY A 22 -9.49 -12.19 5.11
N LEU A 23 -10.00 -11.91 3.90
CA LEU A 23 -9.23 -11.69 2.67
C LEU A 23 -9.37 -10.24 2.19
N VAL A 24 -9.27 -9.26 3.08
CA VAL A 24 -8.82 -7.93 2.65
C VAL A 24 -7.30 -7.97 2.74
N PRO A 25 -6.56 -8.38 1.69
CA PRO A 25 -5.13 -8.14 1.70
C PRO A 25 -4.96 -6.63 1.86
N ASP A 26 -4.12 -6.24 2.81
CA ASP A 26 -3.41 -4.97 2.71
C ASP A 26 -2.62 -5.05 1.41
N THR A 27 -3.29 -4.71 0.31
CA THR A 27 -2.66 -4.67 -1.00
C THR A 27 -1.58 -3.62 -0.88
N ALA A 28 -0.34 -4.07 -0.75
CA ALA A 28 0.82 -3.23 -0.96
C ALA A 28 0.65 -2.66 -2.37
N ILE A 29 0.17 -1.42 -2.47
CA ILE A 29 0.00 -0.76 -3.75
C ILE A 29 1.41 -0.51 -4.28
N ALA A 30 1.86 -1.41 -5.16
CA ALA A 30 3.09 -1.24 -5.89
C ALA A 30 3.01 0.06 -6.69
N ALA A 31 4.04 0.89 -6.56
CA ALA A 31 4.14 2.12 -7.29
C ALA A 31 4.10 1.83 -8.80
N THR A 32 3.10 2.36 -9.50
CA THR A 32 2.97 2.21 -10.95
C THR A 32 3.47 3.46 -11.64
N GLY A 33 4.19 3.32 -12.76
CA GLY A 33 4.70 4.47 -13.50
C GLY A 33 5.80 5.25 -12.78
N VAL A 34 6.66 4.56 -12.03
CA VAL A 34 7.92 5.11 -11.50
C VAL A 34 9.03 4.79 -12.50
N LYS A 35 9.76 5.81 -12.94
CA LYS A 35 10.88 5.68 -13.86
C LYS A 35 12.11 6.37 -13.27
N VAL A 36 13.20 5.62 -13.18
CA VAL A 36 14.52 6.18 -12.86
C VAL A 36 15.16 6.63 -14.17
N LEU A 37 15.56 7.89 -14.23
CA LEU A 37 16.24 8.49 -15.38
C LEU A 37 17.76 8.25 -15.28
N ALA A 38 18.46 8.30 -16.42
CA ALA A 38 19.90 8.04 -16.49
C ALA A 38 20.76 9.01 -15.64
N ASN A 39 20.21 10.19 -15.32
CA ASN A 39 20.86 11.18 -14.45
C ASN A 39 20.52 11.02 -12.96
N GLY A 40 19.90 9.89 -12.57
CA GLY A 40 19.53 9.59 -11.17
C GLY A 40 18.24 10.27 -10.70
N LYS A 41 17.56 11.08 -11.53
CA LYS A 41 16.25 11.64 -11.18
C LYS A 41 15.17 10.56 -11.27
N VAL A 42 14.11 10.72 -10.49
CA VAL A 42 12.92 9.85 -10.54
C VAL A 42 11.74 10.63 -11.09
N GLU A 43 11.08 10.07 -12.09
CA GLU A 43 9.82 10.55 -12.64
C GLU A 43 8.69 9.63 -12.16
N VAL A 44 7.61 10.22 -11.64
CA VAL A 44 6.45 9.47 -11.13
C VAL A 44 5.19 9.97 -11.81
N THR A 45 4.52 9.08 -12.54
CA THR A 45 3.23 9.39 -13.17
C THR A 45 2.12 9.39 -12.11
N LEU A 46 1.69 10.58 -11.69
CA LEU A 46 0.69 10.74 -10.62
C LEU A 46 -0.65 10.06 -10.94
N SER A 47 -1.12 10.13 -12.19
CA SER A 47 -2.38 9.52 -12.63
C SER A 47 -2.37 7.99 -12.57
N GLY A 48 -1.19 7.37 -12.68
CA GLY A 48 -0.99 5.93 -12.55
C GLY A 48 -1.09 5.42 -11.12
N ASN A 49 -1.21 6.31 -10.14
CA ASN A 49 -1.19 5.97 -8.71
C ASN A 49 -2.48 6.43 -8.01
N PRO A 50 -3.52 5.57 -7.93
CA PRO A 50 -4.80 5.92 -7.31
C PRO A 50 -4.71 6.41 -5.87
N ALA A 51 -3.74 5.90 -5.10
CA ALA A 51 -3.49 6.33 -3.72
C ALA A 51 -3.24 7.84 -3.63
N LEU A 52 -2.54 8.43 -4.60
CA LEU A 52 -2.20 9.86 -4.62
C LEU A 52 -3.38 10.77 -4.98
N LYS A 53 -4.58 10.23 -5.26
CA LYS A 53 -5.79 11.02 -5.50
C LYS A 53 -6.32 11.69 -4.23
N LYS A 54 -6.02 11.15 -3.05
CA LYS A 54 -6.47 11.66 -1.76
C LYS A 54 -5.31 12.27 -0.97
N VAL A 55 -5.61 13.31 -0.19
CA VAL A 55 -4.64 13.85 0.79
C VAL A 55 -4.35 12.76 1.83
N GLY A 56 -3.07 12.59 2.20
CA GLY A 56 -2.59 11.49 3.03
C GLY A 56 -2.32 10.19 2.25
N GLY A 57 -2.59 10.18 0.95
CA GLY A 57 -2.21 9.11 0.05
C GLY A 57 -0.70 8.99 -0.08
N VAL A 58 -0.20 7.76 -0.06
CA VAL A 58 1.22 7.44 -0.10
C VAL A 58 1.48 6.38 -1.17
N VAL A 59 2.60 6.53 -1.87
CA VAL A 59 3.19 5.49 -2.71
C VAL A 59 4.65 5.35 -2.33
N GLN A 60 5.10 4.11 -2.12
CA GLN A 60 6.49 3.80 -1.79
C GLN A 60 7.17 3.15 -2.99
N PHE A 61 8.42 3.55 -3.26
CA PHE A 61 9.25 2.96 -4.30
C PHE A 61 10.73 3.02 -3.91
N THR A 62 11.56 2.25 -4.61
CA THR A 62 13.01 2.31 -4.49
C THR A 62 13.57 3.16 -5.62
N ASP A 63 14.48 4.09 -5.33
CA ASP A 63 15.14 4.91 -6.34
C ASP A 63 16.33 4.18 -7.01
N GLY A 64 17.01 4.85 -7.93
CA GLY A 64 18.18 4.29 -8.62
C GLY A 64 19.41 4.06 -7.72
N ALA A 65 19.43 4.64 -6.53
CA ALA A 65 20.49 4.48 -5.53
C ALA A 65 20.12 3.41 -4.47
N GLY A 66 18.97 2.74 -4.61
CA GLY A 66 18.50 1.74 -3.65
C GLY A 66 17.80 2.33 -2.42
N GLN A 67 17.55 3.65 -2.38
CA GLN A 67 16.89 4.28 -1.25
C GLN A 67 15.38 4.02 -1.30
N SER A 68 14.80 3.70 -0.15
CA SER A 68 13.36 3.57 -0.01
C SER A 68 12.74 4.96 0.17
N VAL A 69 11.86 5.34 -0.75
CA VAL A 69 11.26 6.67 -0.83
C VAL A 69 9.74 6.58 -0.81
N ALA A 70 9.10 7.45 -0.03
CA ALA A 70 7.65 7.64 -0.06
C ALA A 70 7.28 8.98 -0.73
N LEU A 71 6.42 8.92 -1.74
CA LEU A 71 5.74 10.09 -2.28
C LEU A 71 4.39 10.25 -1.59
N VAL A 72 4.21 11.37 -0.88
CA VAL A 72 3.03 11.67 -0.06
C VAL A 72 2.29 12.86 -0.62
N ARG A 73 0.96 12.74 -0.79
CA ARG A 73 0.11 13.90 -1.07
C ARG A 73 -0.23 14.62 0.23
N THR A 74 0.28 15.82 0.40
CA THR A 74 0.16 16.63 1.63
C THR A 74 -0.98 17.63 1.60
N GLY A 75 -1.62 17.85 0.45
CA GLY A 75 -2.72 18.80 0.32
C GLY A 75 -3.50 18.70 -0.98
N LYS A 76 -4.50 19.58 -1.13
CA LYS A 76 -5.42 19.56 -2.26
C LYS A 76 -4.83 20.16 -3.54
N SER A 77 -3.89 21.09 -3.41
CA SER A 77 -3.22 21.75 -4.55
C SER A 77 -2.47 20.75 -5.43
N ALA A 78 -2.35 21.06 -6.73
CA ALA A 78 -1.63 20.24 -7.72
C ALA A 78 -0.14 20.06 -7.39
N SER A 79 0.45 20.94 -6.59
CA SER A 79 1.87 20.87 -6.19
C SER A 79 2.07 20.33 -4.76
N ALA A 80 0.99 19.88 -4.10
CA ALA A 80 1.03 19.48 -2.70
C ALA A 80 1.51 18.03 -2.53
N TYR A 81 2.76 17.77 -2.94
CA TYR A 81 3.43 16.48 -2.84
C TYR A 81 4.78 16.62 -2.12
N ARG A 82 5.17 15.60 -1.37
CA ARG A 82 6.48 15.52 -0.72
C ARG A 82 7.07 14.14 -0.94
N ALA A 83 8.35 14.10 -1.31
CA ALA A 83 9.13 12.88 -1.32
C ALA A 83 9.88 12.79 0.02
N LEU A 84 9.80 11.63 0.67
CA LEU A 84 10.42 11.36 1.96
C LEU A 84 11.38 10.19 1.80
N ASN A 85 12.61 10.33 2.29
CA ASN A 85 13.48 9.17 2.49
C ASN A 85 12.94 8.40 3.71
N LEU A 86 12.69 7.11 3.54
CA LEU A 86 12.15 6.24 4.60
C LEU A 86 13.23 5.70 5.52
N SER A 87 14.51 5.95 5.25
CA SER A 87 15.58 5.64 6.19
C SER A 87 15.41 6.50 7.45
N CYS A 88 15.19 5.84 8.58
CA CYS A 88 15.11 6.49 9.88
C CYS A 88 16.44 7.16 10.17
N THR A 89 16.45 8.47 10.42
CA THR A 89 17.70 9.19 10.73
C THR A 89 18.32 8.81 12.08
N HIS A 90 17.58 8.06 12.91
CA HIS A 90 18.07 7.55 14.18
C HIS A 90 18.88 6.25 14.02
N GLU A 91 18.32 5.25 13.34
CA GLU A 91 18.90 3.88 13.26
C GLU A 91 19.28 3.45 11.83
N GLY A 92 18.91 4.22 10.82
CA GLY A 92 19.12 3.89 9.40
C GLY A 92 18.07 2.93 8.82
N THR A 93 17.27 2.27 9.66
CA THR A 93 16.25 1.29 9.28
C THR A 93 15.06 1.95 8.56
N ASN A 94 14.44 1.26 7.61
CA ASN A 94 13.28 1.79 6.90
C ASN A 94 12.05 1.88 7.81
N VAL A 95 11.48 3.08 7.93
CA VAL A 95 10.21 3.29 8.64
C VAL A 95 9.03 2.81 7.80
N GLN A 96 7.99 2.33 8.49
CA GLN A 96 6.73 1.94 7.87
C GLN A 96 5.63 2.89 8.30
N LYS A 97 4.64 3.11 7.43
CA LYS A 97 3.45 3.85 7.81
C LYS A 97 2.63 2.97 8.76
N SER A 98 2.34 3.49 9.95
CA SER A 98 1.42 2.87 10.91
C SER A 98 -0.02 3.28 10.58
N GLY A 99 -0.97 2.34 10.68
CA GLY A 99 -2.41 2.61 10.51
C GLY A 99 -2.96 2.12 9.18
#